data_AF-A0A9E5MRN7-F1
#
_entry.id   AF-A0A9E5MRN7-F1
#
_cell.length_a   1.000
_cell.length_b   1.000
_cell.length_c   1.000
_cell.angle_alpha   90.00
_cell.angle_beta   90.00
_cell.angle_gamma   90.00
#
_symmetry.space_group_name_H-M   'P 1'
#
loop_
_entity.id
_entity.type
_entity.pdbx_description
1 polymer ?
#
loop_
_entity_poly.entity_id
_entity_poly.type
_entity_poly.pdbx_seq_one_letter_code
_entity_poly.pdbx_strand_id
1 'polypeptide(L)'
;MSYVVTVVRDTPIEEEEIRDLAGSSPKFKVEVTDECCALRFASISGGKAEYFVLSGGSLDITSPSDAALEAAQEMAKVLGGRVIGEEGEDLSNVSASGGLGTVSGCGPLLGSILLIAVLLAIFWLFN
;
A
#
# COMPACT_ATOMS: atom_id res chain seq x y z
N MET A 1 11.13 16.95 -0.17
CA MET A 1 9.74 16.77 0.30
C MET A 1 9.60 15.32 0.69
N SER A 2 9.16 15.03 1.91
CA SER A 2 8.82 13.67 2.32
C SER A 2 7.40 13.37 1.87
N TYR A 3 7.14 12.17 1.37
CA TYR A 3 5.80 11.68 1.04
C TYR A 3 5.54 10.36 1.77
N VAL A 4 4.28 10.01 2.05
CA VAL A 4 3.90 8.74 2.68
C VAL A 4 3.23 7.80 1.67
N VAL A 5 3.54 6.52 1.77
CA VAL A 5 2.85 5.44 1.05
C VAL A 5 2.30 4.48 2.08
N THR A 6 1.05 4.08 1.90
CA THR A 6 0.33 3.23 2.85
C THR A 6 -0.16 1.95 2.17
N VAL A 7 0.09 0.80 2.79
CA VAL A 7 -0.58 -0.45 2.44
C VAL A 7 -1.87 -0.54 3.25
N VAL A 8 -3.01 -0.55 2.55
CA VAL A 8 -4.35 -0.61 3.13
C VAL A 8 -5.10 -1.85 2.65
N ARG A 9 -6.05 -2.31 3.46
CA ARG A 9 -6.98 -3.39 3.13
C ARG A 9 -8.36 -3.08 3.70
N ASP A 10 -9.39 -3.73 3.17
CA ASP A 10 -10.77 -3.57 3.65
C ASP A 10 -10.95 -4.04 5.10
N THR A 11 -10.11 -4.97 5.56
CA THR A 11 -9.99 -5.37 6.97
C THR A 11 -8.65 -4.91 7.55
N PRO A 12 -8.60 -4.51 8.83
CA PRO A 12 -7.35 -4.10 9.49
C PRO A 12 -6.26 -5.17 9.33
N ILE A 13 -5.02 -4.73 9.08
CA ILE A 13 -3.84 -5.60 9.09
C ILE A 13 -3.45 -5.83 10.56
N GLU A 14 -3.33 -7.09 10.96
CA GLU A 14 -2.99 -7.45 12.34
C GLU A 14 -1.49 -7.70 12.53
N GLU A 15 -0.99 -7.52 13.76
CA GLU A 15 0.41 -7.77 14.07
C GLU A 15 0.86 -9.21 13.78
N GLU A 16 -0.04 -10.18 13.92
CA GLU A 16 0.25 -11.58 13.62
C GLU A 16 0.54 -11.78 12.13
N GLU A 17 -0.27 -11.18 11.25
CA GLU A 17 -0.05 -11.19 9.79
C GLU A 17 1.32 -10.57 9.43
N ILE A 18 1.71 -9.52 10.14
CA ILE A 18 3.03 -8.88 9.99
C ILE A 18 4.17 -9.81 10.40
N ARG A 19 4.02 -10.52 11.53
CA ARG A 19 5.02 -11.50 12.00
C ARG A 19 5.14 -12.67 11.04
N ASP A 20 4.03 -13.16 10.51
CA ASP A 20 4.00 -14.24 9.52
C ASP A 20 4.68 -13.82 8.22
N LEU A 21 4.45 -12.58 7.77
CA LEU A 21 5.06 -12.04 6.56
C LEU A 21 6.58 -11.91 6.68
N ALA A 22 7.08 -11.49 7.85
CA ALA A 22 8.51 -11.48 8.13
C ALA A 22 9.11 -12.88 8.29
N GLY A 23 8.38 -13.82 8.91
CA GLY A 23 8.80 -15.21 9.01
C GLY A 23 8.90 -15.90 7.65
N SER A 24 8.06 -15.48 6.69
CA SER A 24 7.96 -16.06 5.36
C SER A 24 8.94 -15.45 4.35
N SER A 25 9.59 -14.32 4.67
CA SER A 25 10.45 -13.61 3.73
C SER A 25 11.75 -13.11 4.38
N PRO A 26 12.94 -13.49 3.86
CA PRO A 26 14.21 -13.05 4.41
C PRO A 26 14.49 -11.55 4.20
N LYS A 27 13.66 -10.85 3.39
CA LYS A 27 13.80 -9.41 3.12
C LYS A 27 13.31 -8.54 4.29
N PHE A 28 12.43 -9.10 5.11
CA PHE A 28 11.75 -8.37 6.18
C PHE A 28 12.18 -8.88 7.55
N LYS A 29 12.24 -7.97 8.51
CA LYS A 29 12.44 -8.29 9.92
C LYS A 29 11.48 -7.48 10.76
N VAL A 30 10.73 -8.12 11.65
CA VAL A 30 9.88 -7.39 12.59
C VAL A 30 10.73 -6.76 13.69
N GLU A 31 10.46 -5.50 13.96
CA GLU A 31 10.91 -4.75 15.12
C GLU A 31 9.65 -4.27 15.85
N VAL A 32 9.32 -4.92 16.97
CA VAL A 32 8.20 -4.52 17.83
C VAL A 32 8.76 -3.66 18.95
N THR A 33 8.23 -2.45 19.11
CA THR A 33 8.42 -1.62 20.30
C THR A 33 7.16 -1.64 21.14
N ASP A 34 7.23 -1.17 22.39
CA ASP A 34 6.07 -1.14 23.30
C ASP A 34 4.90 -0.28 22.78
N GLU A 35 5.15 0.57 21.76
CA GLU A 35 4.17 1.51 21.22
C GLU A 35 3.76 1.22 19.77
N CYS A 36 4.57 0.50 18.97
CA CYS A 36 4.31 0.23 17.56
C CYS A 36 4.93 -1.10 17.08
N CYS A 37 4.28 -1.75 16.13
CA CYS A 37 4.86 -2.84 15.35
C CYS A 37 5.43 -2.29 14.04
N ALA A 38 6.73 -2.49 13.78
CA ALA A 38 7.37 -2.07 12.55
C ALA A 38 8.02 -3.24 11.80
N LEU A 39 7.94 -3.21 10.48
CA LEU A 39 8.66 -4.09 9.57
C LEU A 39 9.88 -3.34 9.03
N ARG A 40 11.06 -3.77 9.45
CA ARG A 40 12.32 -3.32 8.87
C ARG A 40 12.56 -4.06 7.56
N PHE A 41 12.64 -3.31 6.47
CA PHE A 41 13.05 -3.79 5.16
C PHE A 41 14.54 -3.54 4.94
N ALA A 42 15.26 -4.62 4.65
CA ALA A 42 16.67 -4.57 4.29
C ALA A 42 16.80 -4.73 2.77
N SER A 43 16.96 -3.60 2.06
CA SER A 43 17.25 -3.63 0.63
C SER A 43 18.60 -4.30 0.37
N ILE A 44 18.62 -5.25 -0.57
CA ILE A 44 19.82 -6.01 -0.96
C ILE A 44 20.91 -5.08 -1.52
N SER A 45 20.53 -3.89 -2.01
CA SER A 45 21.43 -2.91 -2.63
C SER A 45 22.31 -2.13 -1.64
N GLY A 46 22.36 -2.52 -0.36
CA GLY A 46 23.24 -1.89 0.63
C GLY A 46 22.81 -0.47 1.07
N GLY A 47 21.56 -0.11 0.82
CA GLY A 47 20.97 1.17 1.22
C GLY A 47 20.60 1.24 2.71
N LYS A 48 20.16 2.43 3.14
CA LYS A 48 19.56 2.64 4.47
C LYS A 48 18.37 1.69 4.64
N ALA A 49 18.22 1.09 5.82
CA ALA A 49 17.04 0.30 6.13
C ALA A 49 15.79 1.18 6.15
N GLU A 50 14.72 0.66 5.56
CA GLU A 50 13.43 1.34 5.46
C GLU A 50 12.43 0.66 6.36
N TYR A 51 11.47 1.42 6.89
CA TYR A 51 10.58 0.95 7.95
C TYR A 51 9.13 1.12 7.50
N PHE A 52 8.40 0.01 7.52
CA PHE A 52 6.95 -0.01 7.39
C PHE A 52 6.35 -0.06 8.79
N VAL A 53 5.58 0.94 9.17
CA VAL A 53 5.02 1.07 10.53
C VAL A 53 3.56 0.66 10.50
N LEU A 54 3.17 -0.29 11.33
CA LEU A 54 1.78 -0.69 11.51
C LEU A 54 1.08 0.34 12.41
N SER A 55 0.11 1.05 11.85
CA SER A 55 -0.68 2.06 12.55
C SER A 55 -2.14 1.95 12.12
N GLY A 56 -3.06 1.83 13.08
CA GLY A 56 -4.50 1.80 12.80
C GLY A 56 -4.96 0.69 11.84
N GLY A 57 -4.20 -0.41 11.73
CA GLY A 57 -4.48 -1.51 10.80
C GLY A 57 -3.99 -1.27 9.36
N SER A 58 -3.14 -0.28 9.13
CA SER A 58 -2.48 0.00 7.85
C SER A 58 -0.96 0.05 8.03
N LEU A 59 -0.20 -0.17 6.97
CA LEU A 59 1.26 -0.07 7.02
C LEU A 59 1.77 1.15 6.28
N ASP A 60 2.38 2.07 7.01
CA ASP A 60 2.91 3.31 6.46
C ASP A 60 4.41 3.21 6.23
N ILE A 61 4.88 3.69 5.07
CA ILE A 61 6.29 3.91 4.78
C ILE A 61 6.50 5.36 4.32
N THR A 62 7.48 6.02 4.94
CA THR A 62 7.82 7.41 4.61
C THR A 62 8.96 7.47 3.60
N SER A 63 8.71 8.14 2.48
CA SER A 63 9.68 8.39 1.40
C SER A 63 10.35 7.11 0.92
N PRO A 64 9.58 6.09 0.51
CA PRO A 64 10.13 4.82 0.08
C PRO A 64 11.06 4.98 -1.12
N SER A 65 12.11 4.16 -1.14
CA SER A 65 12.89 3.86 -2.32
C SER A 65 12.08 3.03 -3.30
N ASP A 66 12.50 2.98 -4.56
CA ASP A 66 11.89 2.15 -5.59
C ASP A 66 11.77 0.68 -5.16
N ALA A 67 12.81 0.15 -4.51
CA ALA A 67 12.83 -1.21 -3.99
C ALA A 67 11.86 -1.42 -2.83
N ALA A 68 11.68 -0.41 -1.96
CA ALA A 68 10.70 -0.48 -0.90
C ALA A 68 9.27 -0.32 -1.41
N LEU A 69 9.05 0.48 -2.47
CA LEU A 69 7.74 0.58 -3.11
C LEU A 69 7.34 -0.77 -3.75
N GLU A 70 8.27 -1.43 -4.45
CA GLU A 70 8.04 -2.78 -4.97
C GLU A 70 7.77 -3.79 -3.83
N ALA A 71 8.50 -3.67 -2.72
CA ALA A 71 8.26 -4.50 -1.53
C ALA A 71 6.87 -4.24 -0.92
N ALA A 72 6.41 -2.99 -0.91
CA ALA A 72 5.06 -2.61 -0.47
C ALA A 72 3.99 -3.25 -1.38
N GLN A 73 4.20 -3.25 -2.70
CA GLN A 73 3.30 -3.88 -3.66
C GLN A 73 3.25 -5.40 -3.51
N GLU A 74 4.41 -6.05 -3.30
CA GLU A 74 4.49 -7.49 -3.02
C GLU A 74 3.74 -7.83 -1.72
N MET A 75 3.97 -7.04 -0.68
CA MET A 75 3.31 -7.19 0.62
C MET A 75 1.79 -7.01 0.52
N ALA A 76 1.34 -5.97 -0.20
CA ALA A 76 -0.08 -5.73 -0.45
C ALA A 76 -0.74 -6.95 -1.13
N LYS A 77 -0.09 -7.56 -2.12
CA LYS A 77 -0.61 -8.77 -2.79
C LYS A 77 -0.77 -9.95 -1.83
N VAL A 78 0.21 -10.17 -0.95
CA VAL A 78 0.16 -11.25 0.05
C VAL A 78 -0.97 -11.01 1.06
N LEU A 79 -1.12 -9.77 1.52
CA LEU A 79 -2.14 -9.39 2.50
C LEU A 79 -3.55 -9.23 1.89
N GLY A 80 -3.67 -9.22 0.56
CA GLY A 80 -4.93 -8.94 -0.13
C GLY A 80 -5.34 -7.46 -0.09
N GLY A 81 -4.36 -6.56 0.05
CA GLY A 81 -4.53 -5.12 0.12
C GLY A 81 -4.13 -4.36 -1.16
N ARG A 82 -4.02 -3.04 -1.02
CA ARG A 82 -3.62 -2.07 -2.05
C ARG A 82 -2.57 -1.11 -1.50
N VAL A 83 -1.76 -0.54 -2.38
CA VAL A 83 -0.78 0.49 -2.03
C VAL A 83 -1.33 1.84 -2.45
N ILE A 84 -1.46 2.76 -1.50
CA ILE A 84 -2.03 4.10 -1.70
C ILE A 84 -0.98 5.15 -1.36
N GLY A 85 -0.81 6.16 -2.20
CA GLY A 85 0.05 7.31 -1.90
C GLY A 85 -0.66 8.36 -1.04
N GLU A 86 0.09 9.37 -0.60
CA GLU A 86 -0.39 10.41 0.31
C GLU A 86 -1.60 11.18 -0.22
N GLU A 87 -1.72 11.34 -1.55
CA GLU A 87 -2.83 12.05 -2.19
C GLU A 87 -4.00 11.11 -2.57
N GLY A 88 -3.94 9.84 -2.14
CA GLY A 88 -4.95 8.83 -2.43
C GLY A 88 -4.77 8.11 -3.77
N GLU A 89 -3.63 8.28 -4.42
CA GLU A 89 -3.30 7.63 -5.69
C GLU A 89 -3.03 6.13 -5.50
N ASP A 90 -3.51 5.29 -6.42
CA ASP A 90 -3.25 3.85 -6.38
C ASP A 90 -1.87 3.54 -6.99
N LEU A 91 -0.95 3.11 -6.13
CA LEU A 91 0.43 2.77 -6.45
C LEU A 91 0.66 1.27 -6.59
N SER A 92 -0.40 0.44 -6.61
CA SER A 92 -0.28 -1.02 -6.55
C SER A 92 0.40 -1.65 -7.77
N ASN A 93 0.44 -0.94 -8.91
CA ASN A 93 1.02 -1.41 -10.19
C ASN A 93 1.97 -0.41 -10.85
N VAL A 94 2.43 0.60 -10.11
CA VAL A 94 3.35 1.61 -10.67
C VAL A 94 4.74 1.00 -10.80
N SER A 95 5.34 1.05 -11.99
CA SER A 95 6.74 0.66 -12.18
C SER A 95 7.64 1.68 -11.52
N ALA A 96 8.47 1.24 -10.58
CA ALA A 96 9.37 2.10 -9.83
C ALA A 96 10.50 2.71 -10.70
N SER A 97 10.68 2.24 -11.93
CA SER A 97 11.57 2.84 -12.94
C SER A 97 10.88 3.98 -13.69
N GLY A 98 10.85 5.14 -13.05
CA GLY A 98 10.36 6.37 -13.63
C GLY A 98 10.06 7.31 -12.49
N GLY A 99 10.92 8.30 -12.28
CA GLY A 99 10.71 9.33 -11.26
C GLY A 99 9.28 9.81 -11.29
N LEU A 100 8.75 10.17 -10.12
CA LEU A 100 7.43 10.78 -9.89
C LEU A 100 7.26 12.05 -10.74
N GLY A 101 7.21 11.84 -12.06
CA GLY A 101 6.77 12.77 -13.05
C GLY A 101 5.29 12.79 -12.86
N THR A 102 4.84 13.79 -12.11
CA THR A 102 3.56 14.47 -12.35
C THR A 102 2.54 13.51 -12.95
N VAL A 103 1.84 12.77 -12.09
CA VAL A 103 0.56 12.19 -12.50
C VAL A 103 -0.38 13.37 -12.70
N SER A 104 -0.21 14.05 -13.83
CA SER A 104 -1.24 14.86 -14.48
C SER A 104 -2.24 13.87 -15.09
N GLY A 105 -2.89 13.12 -14.21
CA GLY A 105 -4.03 12.27 -14.50
C GLY A 105 -5.28 12.97 -14.01
N CYS A 106 -5.60 14.13 -14.59
CA CYS A 106 -6.97 14.61 -14.59
C CYS A 106 -7.80 13.59 -15.40
N GLY A 107 -8.34 12.59 -14.71
CA GLY A 107 -9.15 11.50 -15.27
C GLY A 107 -10.28 11.20 -14.28
N PRO A 108 -11.52 11.56 -14.58
CA PRO A 108 -12.44 12.08 -13.58
C PRO A 108 -13.14 10.98 -12.78
N LEU A 109 -13.60 11.39 -11.60
CA LEU A 109 -14.70 10.83 -10.79
C LEU A 109 -16.03 10.58 -11.57
N LEU A 110 -16.02 10.50 -12.90
CA LEU A 110 -17.16 10.12 -13.73
C LEU A 110 -17.36 8.60 -13.83
N GLY A 111 -16.32 7.80 -13.59
CA GLY A 111 -16.44 6.33 -13.63
C GLY A 111 -17.30 5.76 -12.49
N SER A 112 -17.14 6.30 -11.28
CA SER A 112 -17.86 5.84 -10.08
C SER A 112 -19.33 6.26 -10.07
N ILE A 113 -19.68 7.45 -10.60
CA ILE A 113 -21.07 7.90 -10.71
C ILE A 113 -21.84 7.10 -11.77
N LEU A 114 -21.19 6.77 -12.91
CA LEU A 114 -21.81 5.94 -13.96
C LEU A 114 -22.07 4.51 -13.48
N LEU A 115 -21.18 3.92 -12.69
CA LEU A 115 -21.36 2.56 -12.15
C LEU A 115 -22.53 2.50 -11.15
N ILE A 116 -22.68 3.52 -10.30
CA ILE A 116 -23.81 3.64 -9.37
C ILE A 116 -25.13 3.84 -10.13
N ALA A 117 -25.14 4.69 -11.17
CA ALA A 117 -26.33 4.92 -11.98
C ALA A 117 -26.77 3.66 -12.76
N VAL A 118 -25.82 2.89 -13.30
CA VAL A 118 -26.11 1.61 -13.98
C VAL A 118 -26.63 0.56 -12.99
N LEU A 119 -26.04 0.45 -11.80
CA LEU A 119 -26.51 -0.48 -10.76
C LEU A 119 -27.92 -0.12 -10.27
N LEU A 120 -28.23 1.17 -10.09
CA LEU A 120 -29.57 1.64 -9.72
C LEU A 120 -30.60 1.39 -10.83
N ALA A 121 -30.23 1.60 -12.10
CA ALA A 121 -31.12 1.33 -13.23
C ALA A 121 -31.42 -0.17 -13.40
N ILE A 122 -30.43 -1.04 -13.18
CA ILE A 122 -30.63 -2.50 -13.18
C ILE A 122 -31.53 -2.91 -12.02
N PHE A 123 -31.31 -2.38 -10.81
CA PHE A 123 -32.13 -2.71 -9.65
C PHE A 123 -33.62 -2.40 -9.86
N TRP A 124 -33.95 -1.30 -10.55
CA TRP A 124 -35.33 -0.94 -10.92
C TRP A 124 -35.92 -1.76 -12.07
N LEU A 125 -35.09 -2.45 -12.87
CA LEU A 125 -35.57 -3.27 -13.99
C LEU A 125 -35.95 -4.70 -13.54
N PHE A 126 -35.43 -5.13 -12.37
CA PHE A 126 -35.61 -6.47 -11.82
C PHE A 126 -36.48 -6.53 -10.55
N ASN A 127 -37.14 -5.42 -10.19
CA ASN A 127 -38.07 -5.30 -9.08
C ASN A 127 -39.40 -4.72 -9.60
#